data_AF-A0A2N5K0B6-F1
#
_entry.id   AF-A0A2N5K0B6-F1
#
_cell.length_a   1.000
_cell.length_b   1.000
_cell.length_c   1.000
_cell.angle_alpha   90.00
_cell.angle_beta   90.00
_cell.angle_gamma   90.00
#
_symmetry.space_group_name_H-M   'P 1'
#
loop_
_entity.id
_entity.type
_entity.pdbx_description
1 polymer ?
#
loop_
_entity_poly.entity_id
_entity_poly.type
_entity_poly.pdbx_seq_one_letter_code
_entity_poly.pdbx_strand_id
1 'polypeptide(L)'
;MTIQWLHIGLILEIGVVILALVLFRFSRVLGGLLDLIHRPPLEVWLKLSGWVMILGFAIPHYIAVGILYPNVANPQMLQLLWIARTFSFFSLFIAAVLAFVPSFMYYRWTNQ
;
A
#
# COMPACT_ATOMS: atom_id res chain seq x y z
N MET A 1 14.80 10.49 -23.86
CA MET A 1 13.77 9.60 -23.26
C MET A 1 14.24 8.90 -21.98
N THR A 2 15.44 8.32 -21.93
CA THR A 2 15.99 7.63 -20.73
C THR A 2 16.01 8.45 -19.43
N ILE A 3 16.30 9.76 -19.50
CA ILE A 3 16.38 10.63 -18.31
C ILE A 3 15.00 10.86 -17.67
N GLN A 4 13.92 10.96 -18.46
CA GLN A 4 12.57 11.17 -17.94
C GLN A 4 12.04 9.95 -17.18
N TRP A 5 12.31 8.74 -17.67
CA TRP A 5 11.96 7.49 -16.98
C TRP A 5 12.69 7.35 -15.63
N LEU A 6 13.95 7.79 -15.55
CA LEU A 6 14.72 7.78 -14.31
C LEU A 6 14.14 8.75 -13.27
N HIS A 7 13.72 9.95 -13.68
CA HIS A 7 13.09 10.94 -12.80
C HIS A 7 11.71 10.49 -12.31
N ILE A 8 10.90 9.88 -13.19
CA ILE A 8 9.59 9.33 -12.83
C ILE A 8 9.74 8.19 -11.82
N GLY A 9 10.72 7.30 -12.03
CA GLY A 9 11.04 6.23 -11.08
C GLY A 9 11.47 6.76 -9.71
N LEU A 10 12.37 7.74 -9.67
CA LEU A 10 12.85 8.35 -8.44
C LEU A 10 11.75 9.08 -7.66
N ILE A 11 10.87 9.83 -8.34
CA ILE A 11 9.76 10.53 -7.69
C ILE A 11 8.78 9.54 -7.07
N LEU A 12 8.49 8.45 -7.77
CA LEU A 12 7.63 7.40 -7.23
C LEU A 12 8.29 6.79 -5.98
N GLU A 13 9.58 6.39 -6.06
CA GLU A 13 10.33 5.74 -4.95
C GLU A 13 10.29 6.59 -3.68
N ILE A 14 10.57 7.89 -3.84
CA ILE A 14 10.49 8.87 -2.75
C ILE A 14 9.05 8.94 -2.21
N GLY A 15 8.05 8.98 -3.09
CA GLY A 15 6.64 8.98 -2.70
C GLY A 15 6.22 7.76 -1.88
N VAL A 16 6.71 6.57 -2.23
CA VAL A 16 6.40 5.33 -1.50
C VAL A 16 7.14 5.26 -0.17
N VAL A 17 8.40 5.69 -0.12
CA VAL A 17 9.14 5.80 1.15
C VAL A 17 8.43 6.78 2.09
N ILE A 18 8.00 7.94 1.58
CA ILE A 18 7.24 8.92 2.36
C ILE A 18 5.90 8.33 2.83
N LEU A 19 5.14 7.67 1.96
CA LEU A 19 3.86 7.06 2.30
C LEU A 19 4.02 5.97 3.37
N ALA A 20 5.03 5.10 3.23
CA ALA A 20 5.34 4.07 4.23
C ALA A 20 5.72 4.69 5.58
N LEU A 21 6.51 5.76 5.58
CA LEU A 21 6.94 6.47 6.78
C LEU A 21 5.75 7.17 7.47
N VAL A 22 4.86 7.77 6.69
CA VAL A 22 3.62 8.39 7.20
C VAL A 22 2.69 7.34 7.79
N LEU A 23 2.44 6.22 7.12
CA LEU A 23 1.61 5.13 7.64
C LEU A 23 2.19 4.50 8.90
N PHE A 24 3.52 4.34 8.95
CA PHE A 24 4.21 3.83 10.12
C PHE A 24 4.11 4.79 11.31
N ARG A 25 4.28 6.09 11.07
CA ARG A 25 4.13 7.13 12.10
C ARG A 25 2.67 7.20 12.58
N PHE A 26 1.71 7.16 11.66
CA PHE A 26 0.29 7.22 11.95
C PHE A 26 -0.19 6.01 12.76
N SER A 27 0.17 4.79 12.35
CA SER A 27 -0.17 3.57 13.10
C SER A 27 0.39 3.57 14.51
N ARG A 28 1.62 4.06 14.72
CA ARG A 28 2.21 4.19 16.07
C ARG A 28 1.49 5.23 16.94
N VAL A 29 1.14 6.39 16.39
CA VAL A 29 0.40 7.43 17.13
C VAL A 29 -1.00 6.94 17.48
N LEU A 30 -1.67 6.29 16.52
CA LEU A 30 -2.99 5.72 16.74
C LEU A 30 -2.94 4.61 17.80
N GLY A 31 -1.94 3.72 17.75
CA GLY A 31 -1.71 2.70 18.76
C GLY A 31 -1.56 3.27 20.17
N GLY A 32 -0.71 4.30 20.33
CA GLY A 32 -0.53 4.96 21.63
C GLY A 32 -1.79 5.65 22.15
N LEU A 33 -2.61 6.23 21.26
CA LEU A 33 -3.91 6.80 21.64
C LEU A 33 -4.93 5.73 22.04
N LEU A 34 -4.84 4.53 21.46
CA LEU A 34 -5.76 3.43 21.71
C LEU A 34 -5.42 2.63 22.97
N ASP A 35 -4.13 2.44 23.26
CA ASP A 35 -3.64 1.85 24.51
C ASP A 35 -4.08 2.69 25.71
N LEU A 36 -4.08 4.02 25.56
CA LEU A 36 -4.56 4.95 26.59
C LEU A 36 -6.05 4.73 26.93
N ILE A 37 -6.80 4.10 26.02
CA ILE A 37 -8.25 3.85 26.16
C ILE A 37 -8.54 2.32 26.30
N HIS A 38 -7.53 1.46 26.51
CA HIS A 38 -7.68 0.00 26.65
C HIS A 38 -8.50 -0.65 25.52
N ARG A 39 -8.18 -0.33 24.25
CA ARG A 39 -9.00 -0.70 23.08
C ARG A 39 -8.40 -1.88 22.28
N PRO A 40 -9.21 -2.59 21.46
CA PRO A 40 -8.75 -3.70 20.62
C PRO A 40 -7.53 -3.31 19.75
N PRO A 41 -6.68 -4.27 19.36
CA PRO A 41 -5.32 -4.03 18.82
C PRO A 41 -5.32 -3.47 17.39
N LEU A 42 -5.88 -2.27 17.21
CA LEU A 42 -6.02 -1.57 15.93
C LEU A 42 -4.67 -1.31 15.26
N GLU A 43 -3.63 -1.11 16.07
CA GLU A 43 -2.25 -0.95 15.62
C GLU A 43 -1.77 -2.15 14.79
N VAL A 44 -2.09 -3.38 15.22
CA VAL A 44 -1.67 -4.59 14.53
C VAL A 44 -2.33 -4.68 13.16
N TRP A 45 -3.63 -4.39 13.08
CA TRP A 45 -4.39 -4.42 11.82
C TRP A 45 -3.90 -3.36 10.83
N LEU A 46 -3.63 -2.14 11.30
CA LEU A 46 -3.09 -1.06 10.46
C LEU A 46 -1.67 -1.36 9.99
N LYS A 47 -0.82 -1.92 10.85
CA LYS A 47 0.51 -2.39 10.44
C LYS A 47 0.41 -3.46 9.36
N LEU A 48 -0.50 -4.41 9.51
CA LEU A 48 -0.71 -5.49 8.55
C LEU A 48 -1.24 -4.96 7.21
N SER A 49 -2.19 -4.02 7.25
CA SER A 49 -2.65 -3.28 6.07
C SER A 49 -1.50 -2.56 5.36
N GLY A 50 -0.64 -1.87 6.10
CA GLY A 50 0.55 -1.21 5.56
C GLY A 50 1.51 -2.18 4.87
N TRP A 51 1.79 -3.34 5.47
CA TRP A 51 2.63 -4.37 4.86
C TRP A 51 2.01 -4.97 3.60
N VAL A 52 0.71 -5.27 3.60
CA VAL A 52 0.00 -5.74 2.41
C VAL A 52 0.05 -4.70 1.29
N MET A 53 -0.06 -3.41 1.63
CA MET A 53 0.04 -2.34 0.65
C MET A 53 1.46 -2.24 0.05
N ILE A 54 2.51 -2.36 0.89
CA ILE A 54 3.89 -2.30 0.40
C ILE A 54 4.22 -3.52 -0.47
N LEU A 55 4.02 -4.72 0.07
CA LEU A 55 4.43 -5.97 -0.58
C LEU A 55 3.53 -6.33 -1.75
N GLY A 56 2.24 -6.12 -1.59
CA GLY A 56 1.22 -6.56 -2.54
C GLY A 56 0.89 -5.52 -3.62
N PHE A 57 0.94 -4.22 -3.28
CA PHE A 57 0.63 -3.16 -4.24
C PHE A 57 1.88 -2.44 -4.72
N ALA A 58 2.68 -1.86 -3.83
CA ALA A 58 3.76 -0.96 -4.23
C ALA A 58 4.83 -1.69 -5.07
N ILE A 59 5.39 -2.80 -4.58
CA ILE A 59 6.46 -3.53 -5.29
C ILE A 59 5.99 -4.01 -6.69
N PRO A 60 4.84 -4.70 -6.83
CA PRO A 60 4.40 -5.17 -8.15
C PRO A 60 4.02 -4.01 -9.08
N HIS A 61 3.55 -2.88 -8.53
CA HIS A 61 3.29 -1.68 -9.30
C HIS A 61 4.58 -1.05 -9.85
N TYR A 62 5.67 -1.02 -9.07
CA TYR A 62 6.98 -0.61 -9.56
C TYR A 62 7.50 -1.49 -10.68
N ILE A 63 7.40 -2.81 -10.51
CA ILE A 63 7.81 -3.77 -11.54
C ILE A 63 6.99 -3.52 -12.81
N ALA A 64 5.68 -3.32 -12.67
CA ALA A 64 4.82 -2.99 -13.79
C ALA A 64 5.31 -1.71 -14.51
N VAL A 65 5.52 -0.60 -13.80
CA VAL A 65 5.92 0.69 -14.38
C VAL A 65 7.34 0.71 -14.93
N GLY A 66 8.31 0.22 -14.17
CA GLY A 66 9.74 0.31 -14.52
C GLY A 66 10.21 -0.76 -15.50
N ILE A 67 9.59 -1.93 -15.50
CA ILE A 67 10.08 -3.09 -16.28
C ILE A 67 9.07 -3.49 -17.36
N LEU A 68 7.78 -3.62 -17.02
CA LEU A 68 6.81 -4.23 -17.93
C LEU A 68 6.22 -3.23 -18.94
N TYR A 69 5.86 -2.02 -18.51
CA TYR A 69 5.30 -0.96 -19.37
C TYR A 69 6.20 -0.58 -20.55
N PRO A 70 7.52 -0.42 -20.38
CA PRO A 70 8.43 -0.14 -21.50
C PRO A 70 8.49 -1.27 -22.53
N ASN A 71 8.10 -2.51 -22.17
CA ASN A 71 8.29 -3.72 -22.96
C ASN A 71 6.96 -4.35 -23.43
N VAL A 72 5.85 -3.59 -23.44
CA VAL A 72 4.50 -4.09 -23.80
C VAL A 72 4.35 -4.63 -25.22
N ALA A 73 5.28 -4.32 -26.12
CA ALA A 73 5.33 -4.90 -27.46
C ALA A 73 5.60 -6.41 -27.44
N ASN A 74 6.19 -6.94 -26.36
CA ASN A 74 6.37 -8.38 -26.17
C ASN A 74 5.09 -8.99 -25.55
N PRO A 75 4.43 -9.98 -26.20
CA PRO A 75 3.21 -10.60 -25.69
C PRO A 75 3.35 -11.24 -24.30
N GLN A 76 4.52 -11.78 -23.97
CA GLN A 76 4.79 -12.37 -22.65
C GLN A 76 4.86 -11.29 -21.56
N MET A 77 5.47 -10.15 -21.87
CA MET A 77 5.55 -9.00 -20.95
C MET A 77 4.18 -8.36 -20.75
N LEU A 78 3.33 -8.35 -21.78
CA LEU A 78 1.94 -7.91 -21.67
C LEU A 78 1.15 -8.81 -20.70
N GLN A 79 1.30 -10.13 -20.78
CA GLN A 79 0.65 -11.05 -19.84
C GLN A 79 1.14 -10.83 -18.40
N LEU A 80 2.45 -10.69 -18.19
CA LEU A 80 3.02 -10.38 -16.89
C LEU A 80 2.52 -9.03 -16.34
N LEU A 81 2.32 -8.03 -17.20
CA LEU A 81 1.78 -6.73 -16.81
C LEU A 81 0.36 -6.87 -16.26
N TRP A 82 -0.48 -7.67 -16.92
CA TRP A 82 -1.84 -7.94 -16.46
C TRP A 82 -1.88 -8.69 -15.14
N ILE A 83 -0.99 -9.67 -14.95
CA ILE A 83 -0.85 -10.39 -13.69
C ILE A 83 -0.44 -9.42 -12.57
N ALA A 84 0.60 -8.61 -12.80
CA ALA A 84 1.08 -7.63 -11.82
C ALA A 84 -0.02 -6.62 -11.45
N ARG A 85 -0.75 -6.10 -12.43
CA ARG A 85 -1.88 -5.18 -12.18
C ARG A 85 -3.00 -5.82 -11.37
N THR A 86 -3.38 -7.05 -11.71
CA THR A 86 -4.46 -7.78 -11.02
C THR A 86 -4.06 -8.04 -9.57
N PHE A 87 -2.83 -8.51 -9.34
CA PHE A 87 -2.30 -8.74 -8.01
C PHE A 87 -2.19 -7.45 -7.18
N SER A 88 -1.71 -6.35 -7.78
CA SER A 88 -1.68 -5.03 -7.15
C SER A 88 -3.07 -4.55 -6.74
N PHE A 89 -4.06 -4.71 -7.62
CA PHE A 89 -5.44 -4.33 -7.33
C PHE A 89 -6.03 -5.13 -6.16
N PHE A 90 -5.89 -6.46 -6.19
CA PHE A 90 -6.36 -7.33 -5.10
C PHE A 90 -5.67 -7.01 -3.78
N SER A 91 -4.36 -6.77 -3.80
CA SER A 91 -3.62 -6.40 -2.59
C SER A 91 -4.07 -5.07 -2.01
N LEU A 92 -4.35 -4.09 -2.87
CA LEU A 92 -4.87 -2.79 -2.45
C LEU A 92 -6.29 -2.93 -1.87
N PHE A 93 -7.13 -3.79 -2.45
CA PHE A 93 -8.44 -4.13 -1.90
C PHE A 93 -8.32 -4.77 -0.51
N ILE A 94 -7.44 -5.76 -0.33
CA ILE A 94 -7.20 -6.40 0.98
C ILE A 94 -6.69 -5.37 1.99
N ALA A 95 -5.71 -4.53 1.61
CA ALA A 95 -5.20 -3.47 2.47
C ALA A 95 -6.30 -2.48 2.89
N ALA A 96 -7.17 -2.10 1.95
CA ALA A 96 -8.31 -1.24 2.22
C ALA A 96 -9.31 -1.88 3.20
N VAL A 97 -9.63 -3.16 3.04
CA VAL A 97 -10.50 -3.89 3.97
C VAL A 97 -9.86 -3.97 5.36
N LEU A 98 -8.57 -4.32 5.44
CA LEU A 98 -7.82 -4.40 6.70
C LEU A 98 -7.71 -3.06 7.43
N ALA A 99 -7.71 -1.93 6.71
CA ALA A 99 -7.75 -0.60 7.31
C ALA A 99 -9.19 -0.19 7.68
N PHE A 100 -10.16 -0.47 6.79
CA PHE A 100 -11.54 -0.02 6.92
C PHE A 100 -12.27 -0.73 8.05
N VAL A 101 -12.22 -2.06 8.12
CA VAL A 101 -12.96 -2.86 9.11
C VAL A 101 -12.67 -2.40 10.55
N PRO A 102 -11.41 -2.34 11.01
CA PRO A 102 -11.13 -1.91 12.37
C PRO A 102 -11.43 -0.42 12.59
N SER A 103 -11.19 0.44 11.60
CA SER A 103 -11.53 1.88 11.68
C SER A 103 -13.05 2.09 11.84
N PHE A 104 -13.85 1.34 11.09
CA PHE A 104 -15.31 1.38 11.16
C PHE A 104 -15.82 0.83 12.50
N MET A 105 -15.26 -0.28 12.99
CA MET A 105 -15.61 -0.81 14.31
C MET A 105 -15.30 0.19 15.43
N TYR A 106 -14.14 0.87 15.34
CA TYR A 106 -13.76 1.92 16.28
C TYR A 106 -14.74 3.10 16.23
N TYR A 107 -15.04 3.61 15.03
CA TYR A 107 -16.00 4.70 14.82
C TYR A 107 -17.38 4.37 15.39
N ARG A 108 -17.89 3.16 15.12
CA ARG A 108 -19.19 2.73 15.62
C ARG A 108 -19.22 2.69 17.15
N TRP A 109 -18.12 2.28 17.77
CA TRP A 109 -18.04 2.22 19.22
C TRP A 109 -17.84 3.60 19.87
N THR A 110 -17.10 4.54 19.27
CA THR A 110 -16.96 5.91 19.82
C THR A 110 -18.22 6.75 19.73
N ASN A 111 -19.16 6.39 18.85
CA ASN A 111 -20.42 7.12 18.65
C ASN A 111 -21.62 6.47 19.37
N GLN A 112 -21.36 5.54 20.30
CA GLN A 112 -22.33 5.07 21.30
C GLN A 112 -22.16 5.87 22.59
#